data_AF-A0A4Y7IN20-F1
#
_entry.id   AF-A0A4Y7IN20-F1
#
_cell.length_a   1.000
_cell.length_b   1.000
_cell.length_c   1.000
_cell.angle_alpha   90.00
_cell.angle_beta   90.00
_cell.angle_gamma   90.00
#
_symmetry.space_group_name_H-M   'P 1'
#
loop_
_entity.id
_entity.type
_entity.pdbx_description
1 polymer ?
#
loop_
_entity_poly.entity_id
_entity_poly.type
_entity_poly.pdbx_seq_one_letter_code
_entity_poly.pdbx_strand_id
1 'polypeptide(L)'
;KGEKDLPGLSDTEKPRMRDPKRASKIRELFNLSKDDYVTKYVNTYRRSFTNKKGKQTSKAPKVQRLVTLLTLQRKRGRIAEKKKRISKAKSEVADYPKLLASRLKEQRDMRSDSLAKKRSRLSAATKPSVAA
;
A
#
# COMPACT_ATOMS: atom_id res chain seq x y z
N LYS A 1 30.38 -35.62 22.68
CA LYS A 1 31.79 -35.53 23.11
C LYS A 1 32.09 -36.82 23.87
N GLY A 2 33.16 -37.56 23.53
CA GLY A 2 33.55 -38.78 24.25
C GLY A 2 34.49 -38.48 25.43
N GLU A 3 35.06 -39.50 26.07
CA GLU A 3 35.99 -39.33 27.21
C GLU A 3 37.31 -38.68 26.84
N LYS A 4 37.84 -38.91 25.63
CA LYS A 4 39.11 -38.34 25.16
C LYS A 4 38.85 -37.35 24.04
N ASP A 5 39.54 -36.21 24.13
CA ASP A 5 39.50 -35.19 23.09
C ASP A 5 40.36 -35.59 21.87
N LEU A 6 39.82 -35.33 20.68
CA LEU A 6 40.45 -35.62 19.41
C LEU A 6 41.16 -34.37 18.90
N PRO A 7 42.48 -34.45 18.59
CA PRO A 7 43.23 -33.32 18.07
C PRO A 7 42.61 -32.85 16.75
N GLY A 8 42.43 -31.53 16.62
CA GLY A 8 41.88 -30.91 15.41
C GLY A 8 40.35 -30.93 15.25
N LEU A 9 39.61 -31.64 16.11
CA LEU A 9 38.13 -31.64 16.09
C LEU A 9 37.52 -31.07 17.37
N SER A 10 37.87 -31.62 18.53
CA SER A 10 37.33 -31.15 19.82
C SER A 10 38.29 -30.23 20.58
N ASP A 11 39.52 -30.11 20.10
CA ASP A 11 40.58 -29.28 20.66
C ASP A 11 40.47 -27.80 20.30
N THR A 12 39.80 -27.47 19.18
CA THR A 12 39.68 -26.08 18.70
C THR A 12 38.23 -25.63 18.59
N GLU A 13 37.90 -24.50 19.21
CA GLU A 13 36.60 -23.86 19.08
C GLU A 13 36.64 -22.80 17.98
N LYS A 14 35.89 -23.04 16.89
CA LYS A 14 35.80 -22.09 15.78
C LYS A 14 34.63 -21.13 16.01
N PRO A 15 34.87 -19.81 16.12
CA PRO A 15 33.79 -18.85 16.35
C PRO A 15 32.86 -18.74 15.14
N ARG A 16 31.60 -18.38 15.38
CA ARG A 16 30.65 -18.11 14.30
C ARG A 16 31.06 -16.83 13.57
N MET A 17 31.22 -16.95 12.25
CA MET A 17 31.66 -15.84 11.41
C MET A 17 30.54 -14.83 11.11
N ARG A 18 29.27 -15.27 11.13
CA ARG A 18 28.12 -14.43 10.80
C ARG A 18 26.93 -14.75 11.68
N ASP A 19 26.34 -13.70 12.22
CA ASP A 19 25.14 -13.79 13.04
C ASP A 19 23.85 -13.50 12.25
N PRO A 20 22.69 -13.85 12.82
CA PRO A 20 21.42 -13.61 12.19
C PRO A 20 21.17 -12.13 11.86
N LYS A 21 20.61 -11.87 10.67
CA LYS A 21 20.22 -10.53 10.20
C LYS A 21 18.74 -10.21 10.44
N ARG A 22 17.90 -11.24 10.57
CA ARG A 22 16.45 -11.09 10.70
C ARG A 22 16.07 -10.81 12.15
N ALA A 23 15.17 -9.86 12.38
CA ALA A 23 14.74 -9.46 13.71
C ALA A 23 14.21 -10.63 14.56
N SER A 24 13.46 -11.57 13.99
CA SER A 24 12.96 -12.75 14.73
C SER A 24 14.08 -13.66 15.23
N LYS A 25 15.05 -13.98 14.36
CA LYS A 25 16.19 -14.84 14.71
C LYS A 25 17.12 -14.19 15.73
N ILE A 26 17.24 -12.86 15.72
CA ILE A 26 18.02 -12.14 16.73
C ILE A 26 17.31 -12.21 18.09
N ARG A 27 15.97 -12.11 18.11
CA ARG A 27 15.22 -12.31 19.36
C ARG A 27 15.38 -13.72 19.92
N GLU A 28 15.31 -14.74 19.08
CA GLU A 28 15.56 -16.14 19.47
C GLU A 28 16.98 -16.32 20.03
N LEU A 29 18.00 -15.73 19.39
CA LEU A 29 19.40 -15.90 19.80
C LEU A 29 19.68 -15.31 21.19
N PHE A 30 19.09 -14.16 21.51
CA PHE A 30 19.31 -13.44 22.76
C PHE A 30 18.18 -13.60 23.78
N ASN A 31 17.22 -14.50 23.53
CA ASN A 31 16.02 -14.70 24.34
C ASN A 31 15.27 -13.39 24.66
N LEU A 32 15.16 -12.51 23.66
CA LEU A 32 14.52 -11.20 23.80
C LEU A 32 13.01 -11.30 23.64
N SER A 33 12.30 -10.41 24.33
CA SER A 33 10.88 -10.19 24.09
C SER A 33 10.63 -9.46 22.76
N LYS A 34 9.37 -9.34 22.38
CA LYS A 34 8.97 -8.62 21.16
C LYS A 34 9.23 -7.13 21.26
N ASP A 35 9.08 -6.57 22.46
CA ASP A 35 9.14 -5.14 22.74
C ASP A 35 10.59 -4.63 22.84
N ASP A 36 11.53 -5.55 23.03
CA ASP A 36 12.95 -5.24 23.07
C ASP A 36 13.49 -4.73 21.73
N TYR A 37 14.34 -3.72 21.83
CA TYR A 37 14.93 -3.08 20.67
C TYR A 37 16.15 -3.85 20.13
N VAL A 38 15.87 -4.66 19.11
CA VAL A 38 16.80 -5.64 18.49
C VAL A 38 18.11 -5.03 17.96
N THR A 39 18.13 -3.78 17.50
CA THR A 39 19.33 -3.21 16.84
C THR A 39 20.49 -2.96 17.79
N LYS A 40 20.23 -2.80 19.11
CA LYS A 40 21.26 -2.68 20.14
C LYS A 40 22.09 -3.97 20.23
N TYR A 41 21.41 -5.11 20.26
CA TYR A 41 22.01 -6.44 20.33
C TYR A 41 22.77 -6.81 19.06
N VAL A 42 22.45 -6.18 17.92
CA VAL A 42 23.23 -6.34 16.68
C VAL A 42 24.64 -5.75 16.77
N ASN A 43 24.85 -4.82 17.71
CA ASN A 43 26.15 -4.18 17.88
C ASN A 43 27.16 -5.05 18.65
N THR A 44 26.73 -6.12 19.33
CA THR A 44 27.65 -7.01 20.06
C THR A 44 28.50 -7.87 19.11
N TYR A 45 27.98 -8.16 17.91
CA TYR A 45 28.66 -8.97 16.91
C TYR A 45 29.16 -8.18 15.69
N ARG A 46 29.50 -6.91 15.91
CA ARG A 46 30.12 -6.12 14.85
C ARG A 46 31.47 -6.72 14.49
N ARG A 47 31.68 -6.96 13.20
CA ARG A 47 32.97 -7.42 12.72
C ARG A 47 33.91 -6.22 12.60
N SER A 48 34.90 -6.13 13.48
CA SER A 48 36.07 -5.27 13.32
C SER A 48 37.06 -5.93 12.36
N PHE A 49 37.62 -5.15 11.44
CA PHE A 49 38.70 -5.59 10.58
C PHE A 49 39.49 -4.40 10.05
N THR A 50 40.79 -4.63 9.85
CA THR A 50 41.68 -3.69 9.18
C THR A 50 41.36 -3.69 7.69
N ASN A 51 41.02 -2.53 7.14
CA ASN A 51 40.89 -2.36 5.70
C ASN A 51 42.27 -2.43 5.03
N LYS A 52 42.31 -2.66 3.71
CA LYS A 52 43.58 -2.65 2.93
C LYS A 52 44.41 -1.36 3.11
N LYS A 53 43.76 -0.26 3.49
CA LYS A 53 44.38 1.06 3.76
C LYS A 53 44.86 1.23 5.22
N GLY A 54 44.96 0.15 6.00
CA GLY A 54 45.40 0.18 7.41
C GLY A 54 44.37 0.70 8.42
N LYS A 55 43.23 1.25 7.98
CA LYS A 55 42.20 1.79 8.87
C LYS A 55 41.34 0.69 9.49
N GLN A 56 41.11 0.77 10.80
CA GLN A 56 40.14 -0.09 11.48
C GLN A 56 38.72 0.28 11.10
N THR A 57 37.93 -0.70 10.65
CA THR A 57 36.52 -0.50 10.31
C THR A 57 35.66 -1.55 10.96
N SER A 58 34.44 -1.17 11.34
CA SER A 58 33.48 -2.03 12.02
C SER A 58 32.20 -2.12 11.19
N LYS A 59 31.80 -3.34 10.80
CA LYS A 59 30.60 -3.59 9.98
C LYS A 59 29.57 -4.43 10.74
N ALA A 60 28.30 -4.06 10.57
CA ALA A 60 27.14 -4.78 11.09
C ALA A 60 26.12 -5.03 9.96
N PRO A 61 25.35 -6.13 9.99
CA PRO A 61 24.28 -6.33 9.04
C PRO A 61 23.09 -5.42 9.36
N LYS A 62 22.50 -4.80 8.33
CA LYS A 62 21.22 -4.08 8.47
C LYS A 62 20.14 -5.05 8.94
N VAL A 63 19.54 -4.81 10.10
CA VAL A 63 18.46 -5.66 10.61
C VAL A 63 17.29 -5.68 9.64
N GLN A 64 16.92 -6.88 9.18
CA GLN A 64 15.81 -7.08 8.27
C GLN A 64 14.57 -7.52 9.04
N ARG A 65 13.39 -7.21 8.50
CA ARG A 65 12.08 -7.52 9.10
C ARG A 65 11.82 -6.83 10.44
N LEU A 66 12.58 -5.78 10.77
CA LEU A 66 12.25 -4.86 11.84
C LEU A 66 11.04 -4.03 11.43
N VAL A 67 10.09 -3.86 12.34
CA VAL A 67 8.97 -2.94 12.15
C VAL A 67 9.48 -1.52 12.41
N THR A 68 9.42 -0.66 11.40
CA THR A 68 9.84 0.75 11.49
C THR A 68 8.70 1.69 11.12
N LEU A 69 8.81 2.97 11.48
CA LEU A 69 7.81 3.99 11.16
C LEU A 69 7.46 4.02 9.66
N LEU A 70 8.46 3.88 8.79
CA LEU A 70 8.27 3.81 7.35
C LEU A 70 7.43 2.59 6.92
N THR A 71 7.65 1.42 7.54
CA THR A 71 6.84 0.23 7.24
C THR A 71 5.38 0.40 7.69
N LEU A 72 5.15 1.04 8.83
CA LEU A 72 3.81 1.36 9.33
C LEU A 72 3.12 2.39 8.43
N GLN A 73 3.83 3.44 8.01
CA GLN A 73 3.33 4.45 7.08
C GLN A 73 2.92 3.83 5.74
N ARG A 74 3.77 2.99 5.14
CA ARG A 74 3.44 2.29 3.88
C ARG A 74 2.22 1.38 4.03
N LYS A 75 2.07 0.70 5.18
CA LYS A 75 0.89 -0.12 5.47
C LYS A 75 -0.38 0.74 5.56
N ARG A 76 -0.32 1.88 6.27
CA ARG A 76 -1.42 2.85 6.37
C ARG A 76 -1.79 3.41 4.99
N GLY A 77 -0.81 3.78 4.17
CA GLY A 77 -1.01 4.27 2.80
C GLY A 77 -1.78 3.29 1.93
N ARG A 78 -1.36 2.00 1.91
CA ARG A 78 -2.08 0.95 1.17
C ARG A 78 -3.56 0.83 1.56
N ILE A 79 -3.84 0.90 2.86
CA ILE A 79 -5.22 0.82 3.37
C ILE A 79 -6.03 2.06 2.94
N ALA A 80 -5.43 3.25 3.05
CA ALA A 80 -6.07 4.50 2.63
C ALA A 80 -6.39 4.51 1.13
N GLU A 81 -5.46 4.06 0.28
CA GLU A 81 -5.67 3.92 -1.17
C GLU A 81 -6.82 2.96 -1.49
N LYS A 82 -6.89 1.81 -0.80
CA LYS A 82 -7.99 0.86 -0.98
C LYS A 82 -9.34 1.48 -0.61
N LYS A 83 -9.40 2.22 0.51
CA LYS A 83 -10.61 2.96 0.91
C LYS A 83 -10.99 4.03 -0.10
N LYS A 84 -10.02 4.81 -0.59
CA LYS A 84 -10.22 5.85 -1.62
C LYS A 84 -10.77 5.27 -2.92
N ARG A 85 -10.27 4.09 -3.34
CA ARG A 85 -10.78 3.40 -4.54
C ARG A 85 -12.25 2.99 -4.37
N ILE A 86 -12.60 2.45 -3.20
CA ILE A 86 -13.98 2.04 -2.90
C ILE A 86 -14.91 3.25 -2.84
N SER A 87 -14.51 4.34 -2.17
CA SER A 87 -15.34 5.54 -2.08
C SER A 87 -15.56 6.16 -3.46
N LYS A 88 -14.51 6.21 -4.30
CA LYS A 88 -14.61 6.69 -5.69
C LYS A 88 -15.58 5.85 -6.52
N ALA A 89 -15.46 4.52 -6.47
CA ALA A 89 -16.38 3.65 -7.20
C ALA A 89 -17.84 3.84 -6.73
N LYS A 90 -18.06 4.00 -5.41
CA LYS A 90 -19.40 4.28 -4.87
C LYS A 90 -19.96 5.62 -5.32
N SER A 91 -19.15 6.68 -5.37
CA SER A 91 -19.62 7.99 -5.87
C SER A 91 -19.94 7.93 -7.36
N GLU A 92 -19.09 7.28 -8.16
CA GLU A 92 -19.34 7.12 -9.60
C GLU A 92 -20.63 6.32 -9.88
N VAL A 93 -20.86 5.23 -9.13
CA VAL A 93 -22.11 4.47 -9.22
C VAL A 93 -23.32 5.29 -8.78
N ALA A 94 -23.18 6.17 -7.79
CA ALA A 94 -24.26 7.04 -7.34
C ALA A 94 -24.57 8.19 -8.32
N ASP A 95 -23.58 8.65 -9.07
CA ASP A 95 -23.73 9.76 -10.01
C ASP A 95 -24.28 9.33 -11.37
N TYR A 96 -24.00 8.09 -11.78
CA TYR A 96 -24.46 7.56 -13.07
C TYR A 96 -26.00 7.55 -13.24
N PRO A 97 -26.81 7.11 -12.26
CA PRO A 97 -28.28 7.18 -12.36
C PRO A 97 -28.80 8.61 -12.45
N LYS A 98 -28.16 9.58 -11.77
CA LYS A 98 -28.55 10.99 -11.85
C LYS A 98 -28.34 11.53 -13.27
N LEU A 99 -27.20 11.18 -13.89
CA LEU A 99 -26.93 11.51 -15.28
C LEU A 99 -27.98 10.91 -16.23
N LEU A 100 -28.35 9.64 -16.02
CA LEU A 100 -29.39 8.99 -16.81
C LEU A 100 -30.76 9.68 -16.65
N ALA A 101 -31.13 10.03 -15.42
CA ALA A 101 -32.39 10.73 -15.14
C ALA A 101 -32.44 12.09 -15.86
N SER A 102 -31.35 12.87 -15.83
CA SER A 102 -31.26 14.14 -16.56
C SER A 102 -31.44 13.95 -18.07
N ARG A 103 -30.77 12.98 -18.68
CA ARG A 103 -30.89 12.70 -20.12
C ARG A 103 -32.29 12.25 -20.53
N LEU A 104 -32.94 11.40 -19.71
CA LEU A 104 -34.31 10.99 -19.95
C LEU A 104 -35.29 12.16 -19.83
N LYS A 105 -35.04 13.09 -18.90
CA LYS A 105 -35.83 14.31 -18.77
C LYS A 105 -35.67 15.23 -19.98
N GLU A 106 -34.43 15.52 -20.38
CA GLU A 106 -34.13 16.32 -21.58
C GLU A 106 -34.80 15.73 -22.83
N GLN A 107 -34.76 14.40 -23.00
CA GLN A 107 -35.41 13.75 -24.14
C GLN A 107 -36.94 13.88 -24.11
N ARG A 108 -37.56 13.81 -22.93
CA ARG A 108 -39.01 14.05 -22.77
C ARG A 108 -39.36 15.50 -23.11
N ASP A 109 -38.59 16.45 -22.60
CA ASP A 109 -38.80 17.89 -22.80
C ASP A 109 -38.65 18.24 -24.31
N MET A 110 -37.63 17.71 -24.98
CA MET A 110 -37.46 17.85 -26.44
C MET A 110 -38.63 17.24 -27.23
N ARG A 111 -39.14 16.08 -26.79
CA ARG A 111 -40.29 15.45 -27.44
C ARG A 111 -41.56 16.28 -27.25
N SER A 112 -41.81 16.82 -26.05
CA SER A 112 -42.96 17.71 -25.81
C SER A 112 -42.87 18.99 -26.62
N ASP A 113 -41.70 19.61 -26.72
CA ASP A 113 -41.50 20.84 -27.49
C ASP A 113 -41.76 20.62 -28.98
N SER A 114 -41.28 19.49 -29.53
CA SER A 114 -41.53 19.12 -30.92
C SER A 114 -43.03 18.88 -31.20
N LEU A 115 -43.75 18.24 -30.27
CA LEU A 115 -45.19 18.03 -30.38
C LEU A 115 -45.97 19.34 -30.23
N ALA A 116 -45.56 20.22 -29.32
CA ALA A 116 -46.17 21.55 -29.14
C ALA A 116 -46.03 22.39 -30.42
N LYS A 117 -44.83 22.40 -31.05
CA LYS A 117 -44.60 23.05 -32.35
C LYS A 117 -45.44 22.44 -33.48
N LYS A 118 -45.66 21.13 -33.50
CA LYS A 118 -46.55 20.49 -34.48
C LYS A 118 -48.02 20.88 -34.25
N ARG A 119 -48.49 20.85 -33.00
CA ARG A 119 -49.86 21.24 -32.62
C ARG A 119 -50.13 22.70 -32.95
N SER A 120 -49.18 23.61 -32.66
CA SER A 120 -49.34 25.02 -32.98
C SER A 120 -49.45 25.25 -34.49
N ARG A 121 -48.62 24.59 -35.31
CA ARG A 121 -48.71 24.61 -36.78
C ARG A 121 -50.06 24.11 -37.30
N LEU A 122 -50.54 22.98 -36.78
CA LEU A 122 -51.85 22.43 -37.17
C LEU A 122 -53.01 23.36 -36.77
N SER A 123 -52.94 23.96 -35.58
CA SER A 123 -53.94 24.93 -35.13
C SER A 123 -53.91 26.24 -35.94
N ALA A 124 -52.74 26.67 -36.41
CA ALA A 124 -52.62 27.83 -37.29
C ALA A 124 -53.18 27.55 -38.69
N ALA A 125 -53.01 26.32 -39.19
CA ALA A 125 -53.53 25.90 -40.49
C ALA A 125 -55.06 25.68 -40.50
N THR A 126 -55.69 25.48 -39.34
CA THR A 126 -57.14 25.20 -39.20
C THR A 126 -57.96 26.41 -38.75
N LYS A 127 -57.33 27.55 -38.44
CA LYS A 127 -58.06 28.80 -38.21
C LYS A 127 -58.55 29.33 -39.56
N PRO A 128 -59.87 29.46 -39.79
CA PRO A 128 -60.36 30.18 -40.95
C PRO A 128 -59.85 31.63 -40.87
N SER A 129 -59.31 32.15 -41.96
CA SER A 129 -59.04 33.58 -42.08
C SER A 129 -60.38 34.31 -42.05
N VAL A 130 -60.85 34.67 -40.86
CA VAL A 130 -61.94 35.65 -40.72
C VAL A 130 -61.30 37.00 -41.02
N ALA A 131 -61.18 37.29 -42.31
CA ALA A 131 -60.88 38.63 -42.81
C ALA A 131 -62.19 39.44 -42.76
N ALA A 132 -62.15 40.54 -42.02
CA ALA A 132 -63.13 41.61 -42.07
C ALA A 132 -62.95 42.43 -43.36
#